data_AF-A0A7Y2F226-F1
#
_entry.id   AF-A0A7Y2F226-F1
#
_cell.length_a   1.000
_cell.length_b   1.000
_cell.length_c   1.000
_cell.angle_alpha   90.00
_cell.angle_beta   90.00
_cell.angle_gamma   90.00
#
_symmetry.space_group_name_H-M   'P 1'
#
loop_
_entity.id
_entity.type
_entity.pdbx_description
1 polymer ?
#
loop_
_entity_poly.entity_id
_entity_poly.type
_entity_poly.pdbx_seq_one_letter_code
_entity_poly.pdbx_strand_id
1 'polypeptide(L)'
;MKNLAYTAALISIFFTSCSSDDDNVGEPLTVTAPATYSFERNDQSTVSFSGQTTRIAMASELVSAFNDFDNSTEASLLNMYAHEAGANDFSDPALNASGKNIRSKTAASRDYFNTNSSESLQIKETFEGYISSHLNELYPNRNTLATAGQAGQIADGESVRYVLSNGLEMNQVFAKGLIGALMTDQMLNNYLGMAVLDEGTNRSDNDNDIVVEGESYTMMEHKWDEA
;
A
#
# COMPACT_ATOMS: atom_id res chain seq x y z
N MET A 1 -61.60 -33.83 -36.14
CA MET A 1 -62.11 -32.46 -35.95
C MET A 1 -61.81 -32.01 -34.53
N LYS A 2 -60.98 -30.96 -34.40
CA LYS A 2 -60.84 -30.02 -33.26
C LYS A 2 -60.35 -30.60 -31.92
N ASN A 3 -59.47 -30.01 -31.12
CA ASN A 3 -58.51 -28.90 -31.14
C ASN A 3 -57.74 -29.14 -29.80
N LEU A 4 -56.40 -29.22 -29.80
CA LEU A 4 -55.50 -28.15 -29.33
C LEU A 4 -55.75 -27.68 -27.88
N ALA A 5 -54.84 -28.02 -26.96
CA ALA A 5 -54.24 -27.08 -26.00
C ALA A 5 -53.10 -27.75 -25.20
N TYR A 6 -51.87 -27.40 -25.56
CA TYR A 6 -50.69 -27.55 -24.72
C TYR A 6 -50.74 -26.48 -23.64
N THR A 7 -50.78 -26.85 -22.36
CA THR A 7 -50.53 -25.92 -21.24
C THR A 7 -49.06 -26.05 -20.84
N ALA A 8 -48.22 -25.24 -21.50
CA ALA A 8 -46.90 -24.91 -20.97
C ALA A 8 -47.09 -23.92 -19.82
N ALA A 9 -46.74 -24.31 -18.60
CA ALA A 9 -46.68 -23.42 -17.46
C ALA A 9 -45.45 -22.50 -17.61
N LEU A 10 -45.67 -21.29 -18.14
CA LEU A 10 -44.72 -20.20 -18.07
C LEU A 10 -44.77 -19.61 -16.65
N ILE A 11 -43.79 -19.97 -15.82
CA ILE A 11 -43.50 -19.27 -14.58
C ILE A 11 -42.80 -17.97 -14.97
N SER A 12 -43.59 -16.92 -15.15
CA SER A 12 -43.10 -15.54 -15.22
C SER A 12 -42.73 -15.09 -13.81
N ILE A 13 -41.45 -15.20 -13.47
CA ILE A 13 -40.85 -14.54 -12.30
C ILE A 13 -40.93 -13.04 -12.57
N PHE A 14 -41.88 -12.36 -11.92
CA PHE A 14 -41.87 -10.91 -11.82
C PHE A 14 -40.67 -10.53 -10.96
N PHE A 15 -39.64 -9.95 -11.58
CA PHE A 15 -38.65 -9.15 -10.88
C PHE A 15 -39.34 -7.89 -10.36
N THR A 16 -39.94 -8.00 -9.18
CA THR A 16 -40.31 -6.85 -8.36
C THR A 16 -39.01 -6.23 -7.85
N SER A 17 -38.43 -5.33 -8.65
CA SER A 17 -37.52 -4.32 -8.14
C SER A 17 -38.23 -3.58 -7.02
N CYS A 18 -37.54 -3.36 -5.89
CA CYS A 18 -38.03 -2.57 -4.77
C CYS A 18 -38.72 -1.30 -5.28
N SER A 19 -39.88 -0.98 -4.71
CA SER A 19 -40.47 0.34 -4.85
C SER A 19 -39.41 1.37 -4.48
N SER A 20 -39.22 2.34 -5.37
CA SER A 20 -38.38 3.50 -5.13
C SER A 20 -38.82 4.17 -3.83
N ASP A 21 -37.99 4.08 -2.78
CA ASP A 21 -38.10 4.89 -1.55
C ASP A 21 -37.79 6.38 -1.81
N ASP A 22 -37.57 6.77 -3.08
CA ASP A 22 -37.21 8.13 -3.53
C ASP A 22 -38.39 9.13 -3.49
N ASP A 23 -39.61 8.73 -3.10
CA ASP A 23 -40.76 9.64 -3.08
C ASP A 23 -40.82 10.55 -1.83
N ASN A 24 -39.86 10.43 -0.91
CA ASN A 24 -39.61 11.39 0.17
C ASN A 24 -38.29 12.13 -0.08
N VAL A 25 -38.23 12.89 -1.17
CA VAL A 25 -37.16 13.88 -1.38
C VAL A 25 -37.37 15.01 -0.36
N GLY A 26 -36.85 14.82 0.86
CA GLY A 26 -36.50 15.96 1.70
C GLY A 26 -35.62 16.91 0.88
N GLU A 27 -35.75 18.22 1.12
CA GLU A 27 -34.97 19.26 0.43
C GLU A 27 -33.54 18.77 0.13
N PRO A 28 -33.08 18.81 -1.14
CA PRO A 28 -31.76 18.31 -1.48
C PRO A 28 -30.75 19.01 -0.58
N LEU A 29 -29.96 18.23 0.17
CA LEU A 29 -28.89 18.77 0.99
C LEU A 29 -27.88 19.46 0.06
N THR A 30 -28.00 20.77 -0.11
CA THR A 30 -27.05 21.56 -0.87
C THR A 30 -25.85 21.85 0.02
N VAL A 31 -24.78 21.08 -0.14
CA VAL A 31 -23.48 21.38 0.48
C VAL A 31 -22.74 22.38 -0.41
N THR A 32 -22.59 23.61 0.06
CA THR A 32 -21.72 24.60 -0.59
C THR A 32 -20.30 24.40 -0.09
N ALA A 33 -19.44 23.81 -0.93
CA ALA A 33 -18.02 23.70 -0.62
C ALA A 33 -17.36 25.10 -0.55
N PRO A 34 -16.39 25.31 0.35
CA PRO A 34 -15.56 26.50 0.34
C PRO A 34 -14.82 26.66 -0.99
N ALA A 35 -14.54 27.90 -1.40
CA ALA A 35 -13.68 28.16 -2.56
C ALA A 35 -12.21 27.73 -2.31
N THR A 36 -11.80 27.70 -1.04
CA THR A 36 -10.47 27.30 -0.58
C THR A 36 -10.56 26.57 0.75
N TYR A 37 -9.68 25.59 0.95
CA TYR A 37 -9.47 24.92 2.25
C TYR A 37 -8.17 25.45 2.86
N SER A 38 -8.17 25.68 4.17
CA SER A 38 -6.95 25.93 4.96
C SER A 38 -6.88 24.90 6.08
N PHE A 39 -5.70 24.37 6.31
CA PHE A 39 -5.40 23.36 7.33
C PHE A 39 -4.38 23.96 8.30
N GLU A 40 -4.81 24.98 9.03
CA GLU A 40 -3.95 25.78 9.90
C GLU A 40 -4.56 25.92 11.30
N ARG A 41 -3.73 25.81 12.33
CA ARG A 41 -4.06 26.08 13.73
C ARG A 41 -2.96 26.98 14.30
N ASN A 42 -3.31 28.19 14.74
CA ASN A 42 -2.35 29.20 15.23
C ASN A 42 -1.23 29.52 14.21
N ASP A 43 -1.60 29.78 12.96
CA ASP A 43 -0.67 30.08 11.85
C ASP A 43 0.36 28.96 11.57
N GLN A 44 0.09 27.73 12.03
CA GLN A 44 0.90 26.54 11.74
C GLN A 44 0.06 25.51 10.99
N SER A 45 0.65 24.84 9.99
CA SER A 45 0.00 23.74 9.27
C SER A 45 -0.36 22.61 10.24
N THR A 46 -1.57 22.08 10.14
CA THR A 46 -1.97 20.83 10.83
C THR A 46 -1.57 19.59 10.04
N VAL A 47 -1.22 19.75 8.76
CA VAL A 47 -0.89 18.64 7.86
C VAL A 47 0.45 18.01 8.21
N SER A 48 0.48 16.71 8.53
CA SER A 48 1.70 15.98 8.93
C SER A 48 1.70 14.51 8.46
N PHE A 49 2.51 14.22 7.43
CA PHE A 49 2.60 12.90 6.78
C PHE A 49 4.05 12.45 6.52
N SER A 50 4.99 12.97 7.29
CA SER A 50 6.43 12.73 7.07
C SER A 50 6.81 11.25 7.19
N GLY A 51 6.13 10.47 8.03
CA GLY A 51 6.39 9.06 8.24
C GLY A 51 6.09 8.24 6.99
N GLN A 52 4.97 8.47 6.34
CA GLN A 52 4.60 7.76 5.11
C GLN A 52 5.43 8.24 3.91
N THR A 53 5.67 9.55 3.77
CA THR A 53 6.56 10.09 2.72
C THR A 53 7.97 9.50 2.82
N THR A 54 8.52 9.37 4.02
CA THR A 54 9.84 8.76 4.23
C THR A 54 9.87 7.32 3.72
N ARG A 55 8.85 6.50 4.05
CA ARG A 55 8.79 5.11 3.59
C ARG A 55 8.58 4.96 2.09
N ILE A 56 7.82 5.87 1.47
CA ILE A 56 7.65 5.90 0.02
C ILE A 56 8.98 6.22 -0.67
N ALA A 57 9.75 7.18 -0.14
CA ALA A 57 11.07 7.50 -0.66
C ALA A 57 12.05 6.32 -0.51
N MET A 58 12.09 5.70 0.68
CA MET A 58 12.89 4.48 0.93
C MET A 58 12.51 3.34 -0.03
N ALA A 59 11.21 3.10 -0.23
CA ALA A 59 10.73 2.07 -1.14
C ALA A 59 11.10 2.38 -2.60
N SER A 60 11.09 3.65 -3.01
CA SER A 60 11.48 4.08 -4.35
C SER A 60 12.97 3.84 -4.62
N GLU A 61 13.83 4.15 -3.64
CA GLU A 61 15.26 3.86 -3.74
C GLU A 61 15.53 2.35 -3.76
N LEU A 62 14.88 1.58 -2.88
CA LEU A 62 15.01 0.12 -2.85
C LEU A 62 14.60 -0.50 -4.19
N VAL A 63 13.45 -0.13 -4.75
CA VAL A 63 12.98 -0.65 -6.05
C VAL A 63 13.94 -0.28 -7.18
N SER A 64 14.55 0.92 -7.14
CA SER A 64 15.55 1.32 -8.12
C SER A 64 16.82 0.47 -7.99
N ALA A 65 17.25 0.17 -6.76
CA ALA A 65 18.45 -0.59 -6.47
C ALA A 65 18.40 -2.06 -6.97
N PHE A 66 17.22 -2.64 -7.18
CA PHE A 66 17.08 -3.97 -7.81
C PHE A 66 17.74 -4.05 -9.20
N ASN A 67 17.80 -2.94 -9.94
CA ASN A 67 18.39 -2.90 -11.28
C ASN A 67 19.81 -2.29 -11.28
N ASP A 68 20.34 -1.93 -10.12
CA ASP A 68 21.74 -1.52 -9.97
C ASP A 68 22.62 -2.77 -9.84
N PHE A 69 22.89 -3.41 -10.98
CA PHE A 69 23.66 -4.65 -11.03
C PHE A 69 25.13 -4.49 -10.61
N ASP A 70 25.65 -3.27 -10.61
CA ASP A 70 27.06 -3.00 -10.34
C ASP A 70 27.31 -2.71 -8.85
N ASN A 71 26.32 -2.16 -8.13
CA ASN A 71 26.49 -1.77 -6.73
C ASN A 71 25.62 -2.57 -5.74
N SER A 72 24.50 -3.13 -6.17
CA SER A 72 23.59 -3.82 -5.24
C SER A 72 24.04 -5.24 -4.92
N THR A 73 23.89 -5.60 -3.65
CA THR A 73 24.09 -6.94 -3.11
C THR A 73 22.80 -7.39 -2.41
N GLU A 74 22.63 -8.69 -2.19
CA GLU A 74 21.50 -9.20 -1.40
C GLU A 74 21.46 -8.53 -0.01
N ALA A 75 22.61 -8.43 0.65
CA ALA A 75 22.71 -7.78 1.95
C ALA A 75 22.31 -6.31 1.90
N SER A 76 22.74 -5.54 0.88
CA SER A 76 22.39 -4.12 0.80
C SER A 76 20.89 -3.91 0.57
N LEU A 77 20.24 -4.73 -0.28
CA LEU A 77 18.80 -4.61 -0.50
C LEU A 77 17.98 -5.06 0.72
N LEU A 78 18.41 -6.11 1.42
CA LEU A 78 17.78 -6.52 2.69
C LEU A 78 17.95 -5.44 3.77
N ASN A 79 19.10 -4.77 3.83
CA ASN A 79 19.31 -3.65 4.74
C ASN A 79 18.42 -2.45 4.38
N MET A 80 18.31 -2.07 3.11
CA MET A 80 17.35 -1.02 2.68
C MET A 80 15.91 -1.38 3.06
N TYR A 81 15.52 -2.65 2.98
CA TYR A 81 14.18 -3.09 3.35
C TYR A 81 13.94 -3.01 4.87
N ALA A 82 14.89 -3.51 5.67
CA ALA A 82 14.78 -3.61 7.12
C ALA A 82 15.14 -2.32 7.87
N HIS A 83 15.98 -1.49 7.26
CA HIS A 83 16.64 -0.25 7.70
C HIS A 83 16.71 0.04 9.21
N GLU A 84 17.93 0.32 9.66
CA GLU A 84 18.21 0.83 11.00
C GLU A 84 18.72 2.27 10.95
N ALA A 85 18.19 3.13 11.83
CA ALA A 85 18.58 4.54 11.87
C ALA A 85 20.10 4.70 12.06
N GLY A 86 20.70 5.54 11.21
CA GLY A 86 22.13 5.79 11.14
C GLY A 86 22.89 4.86 10.17
N ALA A 87 22.25 3.81 9.65
CA ALA A 87 22.82 3.00 8.58
C ALA A 87 22.85 3.79 7.25
N ASN A 88 23.88 3.56 6.45
CA ASN A 88 24.05 4.23 5.16
C ASN A 88 23.48 3.38 4.02
N ASP A 89 22.17 3.15 4.06
CA ASP A 89 21.45 2.27 3.14
C ASP A 89 20.88 3.03 1.91
N PHE A 90 20.64 4.33 2.06
CA PHE A 90 20.01 5.20 1.07
C PHE A 90 20.95 6.31 0.60
N SER A 91 20.64 6.87 -0.57
CA SER A 91 21.37 8.00 -1.14
C SER A 91 21.08 9.31 -0.41
N ASP A 92 19.85 9.48 0.09
CA ASP A 92 19.45 10.63 0.90
C ASP A 92 19.83 10.43 2.38
N PRO A 93 20.72 11.26 2.95
CA PRO A 93 21.10 11.19 4.36
C PRO A 93 19.92 11.34 5.33
N ALA A 94 18.83 12.02 4.94
CA ALA A 94 17.65 12.15 5.77
C ALA A 94 16.91 10.83 5.94
N LEU A 95 16.90 9.97 4.91
CA LEU A 95 16.34 8.63 5.00
C LEU A 95 17.20 7.77 5.92
N ASN A 96 18.52 7.84 5.78
CA ASN A 96 19.48 7.13 6.64
C ASN A 96 19.37 7.52 8.12
N ALA A 97 19.08 8.79 8.41
CA ALA A 97 18.89 9.24 9.79
C ALA A 97 17.54 8.81 10.40
N SER A 98 16.60 8.35 9.59
CA SER A 98 15.23 8.07 10.01
C SER A 98 15.11 6.74 10.73
N GLY A 99 14.24 6.67 11.76
CA GLY A 99 13.85 5.41 12.38
C GLY A 99 12.75 4.65 11.65
N LYS A 100 12.30 5.14 10.48
CA LYS A 100 11.28 4.47 9.67
C LYS A 100 11.95 3.39 8.83
N ASN A 101 11.25 2.28 8.60
CA ASN A 101 11.66 1.30 7.61
C ASN A 101 10.44 0.69 6.93
N ILE A 102 10.69 0.04 5.79
CA ILE A 102 9.68 -0.57 4.94
C ILE A 102 9.16 -1.85 5.61
N ARG A 103 10.08 -2.72 6.04
CA ARG A 103 9.78 -4.04 6.60
C ARG A 103 8.79 -4.01 7.76
N SER A 104 8.93 -3.07 8.69
CA SER A 104 8.03 -2.96 9.86
C SER A 104 6.60 -2.59 9.48
N LYS A 105 6.38 -2.04 8.28
CA LYS A 105 5.06 -1.64 7.77
C LYS A 105 4.50 -2.53 6.68
N THR A 106 5.27 -3.48 6.15
CA THR A 106 4.75 -4.53 5.28
C THR A 106 3.90 -5.52 6.07
N ALA A 107 2.64 -5.72 5.65
CA ALA A 107 1.68 -6.61 6.29
C ALA A 107 1.61 -6.36 7.81
N ALA A 108 1.29 -5.13 8.18
CA ALA A 108 1.42 -4.66 9.56
C ALA A 108 0.22 -3.82 10.01
N SER A 109 -0.87 -3.83 9.25
CA SER A 109 -2.09 -3.12 9.62
C SER A 109 -2.72 -3.61 10.90
N ARG A 110 -3.39 -2.69 11.59
CA ARG A 110 -4.15 -2.98 12.80
C ARG A 110 -5.23 -4.02 12.54
N ASP A 111 -5.98 -3.89 11.46
CA ASP A 111 -7.18 -4.71 11.26
C ASP A 111 -6.85 -6.17 10.93
N TYR A 112 -5.77 -6.43 10.18
CA TYR A 112 -5.41 -7.80 9.79
C TYR A 112 -4.30 -8.42 10.64
N PHE A 113 -3.30 -7.65 11.07
CA PHE A 113 -2.05 -8.21 11.60
C PHE A 113 -1.81 -7.96 13.08
N ASN A 114 -2.67 -7.19 13.77
CA ASN A 114 -2.53 -6.93 15.22
C ASN A 114 -2.60 -8.21 16.08
N THR A 115 -3.37 -9.21 15.65
CA THR A 115 -3.46 -10.52 16.34
C THR A 115 -2.90 -11.68 15.53
N ASN A 116 -2.40 -11.42 14.32
CA ASN A 116 -1.90 -12.43 13.39
C ASN A 116 -0.44 -12.15 13.00
N SER A 117 0.43 -12.10 14.00
CA SER A 117 1.85 -11.82 13.83
C SER A 117 2.58 -12.92 13.04
N SER A 118 2.07 -14.16 13.06
CA SER A 118 2.65 -15.27 12.29
C SER A 118 2.49 -15.07 10.78
N GLU A 119 1.29 -14.73 10.31
CA GLU A 119 1.06 -14.45 8.88
C GLU A 119 1.78 -13.17 8.44
N SER A 120 1.76 -12.15 9.30
CA SER A 120 2.51 -10.91 9.14
C SER A 120 4.02 -11.17 8.90
N LEU A 121 4.61 -12.10 9.66
CA LEU A 121 6.01 -12.49 9.50
C LEU A 121 6.24 -13.28 8.20
N GLN A 122 5.39 -14.25 7.89
CA GLN A 122 5.50 -15.03 6.65
C GLN A 122 5.45 -14.16 5.39
N ILE A 123 4.61 -13.13 5.38
CA ILE A 123 4.55 -12.18 4.26
C ILE A 123 5.86 -11.39 4.19
N LYS A 124 6.39 -10.89 5.32
CA LYS A 124 7.68 -10.18 5.33
C LYS A 124 8.82 -11.05 4.80
N GLU A 125 8.88 -12.31 5.24
CA GLU A 125 9.85 -13.31 4.77
C GLU A 125 9.67 -13.61 3.28
N THR A 126 8.44 -13.55 2.76
CA THR A 126 8.18 -13.68 1.33
C THR A 126 8.79 -12.51 0.53
N PHE A 127 8.69 -11.27 1.02
CA PHE A 127 9.36 -10.11 0.40
C PHE A 127 10.88 -10.19 0.46
N GLU A 128 11.45 -10.68 1.56
CA GLU A 128 12.88 -10.99 1.67
C GLU A 128 13.28 -12.05 0.64
N GLY A 129 12.47 -13.10 0.47
CA GLY A 129 12.64 -14.11 -0.56
C GLY A 129 12.62 -13.55 -1.98
N TYR A 130 11.78 -12.55 -2.28
CA TYR A 130 11.80 -11.85 -3.57
C TYR A 130 13.13 -11.13 -3.80
N ILE A 131 13.65 -10.44 -2.79
CA ILE A 131 14.98 -9.80 -2.86
C ILE A 131 16.06 -10.86 -3.13
N SER A 132 16.09 -11.92 -2.34
CA SER A 132 17.07 -13.00 -2.46
C SER A 132 17.02 -13.70 -3.81
N SER A 133 15.83 -14.05 -4.31
CA SER A 133 15.66 -14.70 -5.61
C SER A 133 16.08 -13.79 -6.77
N HIS A 134 15.78 -12.48 -6.70
CA HIS A 134 16.25 -11.54 -7.71
C HIS A 134 17.77 -11.55 -7.80
N LEU A 135 18.47 -11.47 -6.67
CA LEU A 135 19.94 -11.44 -6.67
C LEU A 135 20.54 -12.78 -7.07
N ASN A 136 20.13 -13.86 -6.42
CA ASN A 136 20.78 -15.16 -6.56
C ASN A 136 20.51 -15.85 -7.89
N GLU A 137 19.33 -15.64 -8.50
CA GLU A 137 19.01 -16.24 -9.79
C GLU A 137 19.31 -15.30 -10.96
N LEU A 138 19.00 -14.00 -10.85
CA LEU A 138 19.14 -13.09 -11.99
C LEU A 138 20.56 -12.55 -12.17
N TYR A 139 21.24 -12.12 -11.11
CA TYR A 139 22.53 -11.42 -11.27
C TYR A 139 23.57 -12.27 -12.00
N PRO A 140 23.70 -13.59 -11.74
CA PRO A 140 24.59 -14.46 -12.52
C PRO A 140 24.20 -14.58 -14.00
N ASN A 141 22.93 -14.35 -14.32
CA ASN A 141 22.35 -14.54 -15.65
C ASN A 141 21.98 -13.22 -16.37
N ARG A 142 22.30 -12.06 -15.80
CA ARG A 142 21.89 -10.74 -16.33
C ARG A 142 22.35 -10.48 -17.77
N ASN A 143 23.46 -11.09 -18.19
CA ASN A 143 24.01 -10.99 -19.54
C ASN A 143 23.60 -12.15 -20.47
N THR A 144 22.72 -13.04 -20.00
CA THR A 144 22.26 -14.23 -20.73
C THR A 144 20.84 -14.00 -21.24
N LEU A 145 20.53 -14.42 -22.46
CA LEU A 145 19.16 -14.40 -22.97
C LEU A 145 18.28 -15.38 -22.18
N ALA A 146 17.13 -14.91 -21.69
CA ALA A 146 16.17 -15.77 -21.01
C ALA A 146 15.60 -16.83 -21.97
N THR A 147 15.40 -18.04 -21.47
CA THR A 147 14.67 -19.12 -22.16
C THR A 147 13.78 -19.85 -21.15
N ALA A 148 12.89 -20.73 -21.60
CA ALA A 148 11.99 -21.45 -20.68
C ALA A 148 12.80 -22.23 -19.62
N GLY A 149 12.60 -21.91 -18.34
CA GLY A 149 13.33 -22.50 -17.22
C GLY A 149 14.68 -21.85 -16.90
N GLN A 150 15.07 -20.77 -17.59
CA GLN A 150 16.37 -20.10 -17.43
C GLN A 150 16.17 -18.59 -17.22
N ALA A 151 16.66 -18.09 -16.09
CA ALA A 151 16.70 -16.67 -15.80
C ALA A 151 17.57 -15.92 -16.83
N GLY A 152 17.26 -14.66 -17.08
CA GLY A 152 18.03 -13.82 -17.99
C GLY A 152 17.26 -12.60 -18.47
N GLN A 153 17.78 -12.01 -19.54
CA GLN A 153 17.21 -10.82 -20.17
C GLN A 153 16.29 -11.14 -21.36
N ILE A 154 15.23 -10.36 -21.48
CA ILE A 154 14.29 -10.33 -22.60
C ILE A 154 14.36 -8.93 -23.22
N ALA A 155 14.54 -8.85 -24.54
CA ALA A 155 14.47 -7.58 -25.25
C ALA A 155 13.02 -7.04 -25.25
N ASP A 156 12.85 -5.78 -24.84
CA ASP A 156 11.56 -5.09 -24.81
C ASP A 156 11.68 -3.69 -25.41
N GLY A 157 11.61 -3.63 -26.75
CA GLY A 157 11.84 -2.39 -27.50
C GLY A 157 13.26 -1.87 -27.28
N GLU A 158 13.36 -0.65 -26.75
CA GLU A 158 14.64 -0.01 -26.39
C GLU A 158 15.11 -0.37 -24.97
N SER A 159 14.33 -1.14 -24.23
CA SER A 159 14.61 -1.53 -22.84
C SER A 159 14.87 -3.02 -22.70
N VAL A 160 15.42 -3.38 -21.55
CA VAL A 160 15.68 -4.77 -21.17
C VAL A 160 14.79 -5.14 -19.99
N ARG A 161 14.10 -6.26 -20.14
CA ARG A 161 13.33 -6.90 -19.08
C ARG A 161 14.12 -8.06 -18.51
N TYR A 162 14.01 -8.28 -17.20
CA TYR A 162 14.77 -9.31 -16.52
C TYR A 162 13.84 -10.26 -15.79
N VAL A 163 13.92 -11.55 -16.13
CA VAL A 163 13.04 -12.58 -15.59
C VAL A 163 13.84 -13.68 -14.90
N LEU A 164 13.24 -14.28 -13.89
CA LEU A 164 13.75 -15.51 -13.26
C LEU A 164 13.43 -16.74 -14.11
N SER A 165 13.92 -17.90 -13.67
CA SER A 165 13.69 -19.20 -14.31
C SER A 165 12.20 -19.54 -14.48
N ASN A 166 11.34 -19.03 -13.60
CA ASN A 166 9.90 -19.17 -13.64
C ASN A 166 9.17 -18.13 -14.54
N GLY A 167 9.92 -17.22 -15.18
CA GLY A 167 9.38 -16.18 -16.06
C GLY A 167 8.85 -14.93 -15.34
N LEU A 168 9.01 -14.82 -14.03
CA LEU A 168 8.60 -13.63 -13.28
C LEU A 168 9.70 -12.56 -13.25
N GLU A 169 9.30 -11.31 -13.36
CA GLU A 169 10.15 -10.15 -13.10
C GLU A 169 10.15 -9.84 -11.61
N MET A 170 11.16 -10.31 -10.90
CA MET A 170 11.12 -10.31 -9.44
C MET A 170 11.12 -8.89 -8.84
N ASN A 171 11.81 -7.94 -9.48
CA ASN A 171 11.72 -6.52 -9.12
C ASN A 171 10.28 -5.96 -9.21
N GLN A 172 9.50 -6.37 -10.22
CA GLN A 172 8.10 -5.97 -10.40
C GLN A 172 7.18 -6.68 -9.41
N VAL A 173 7.43 -7.98 -9.14
CA VAL A 173 6.69 -8.73 -8.12
C VAL A 173 6.87 -8.08 -6.76
N PHE A 174 8.12 -7.74 -6.39
CA PHE A 174 8.42 -7.00 -5.17
C PHE A 174 7.72 -5.63 -5.16
N ALA A 175 7.95 -4.78 -6.17
CA ALA A 175 7.44 -3.41 -6.18
C ALA A 175 5.90 -3.35 -6.13
N LYS A 176 5.22 -4.13 -6.97
CA LYS A 176 3.74 -4.17 -7.03
C LYS A 176 3.15 -4.87 -5.82
N GLY A 177 3.81 -5.92 -5.32
CA GLY A 177 3.44 -6.54 -4.06
C GLY A 177 3.48 -5.54 -2.91
N LEU A 178 4.51 -4.69 -2.87
CA LEU A 178 4.71 -3.72 -1.79
C LEU A 178 3.63 -2.61 -1.80
N ILE A 179 3.10 -2.24 -2.96
CA ILE A 179 1.94 -1.35 -3.05
C ILE A 179 0.76 -1.95 -2.26
N GLY A 180 0.46 -3.24 -2.44
CA GLY A 180 -0.61 -3.90 -1.69
C GLY A 180 -0.27 -4.10 -0.21
N ALA A 181 0.86 -4.74 0.05
CA ALA A 181 1.23 -5.18 1.40
C ALA A 181 1.67 -4.04 2.33
N LEU A 182 2.03 -2.87 1.80
CA LEU A 182 2.40 -1.70 2.59
C LEU A 182 1.46 -0.54 2.30
N MET A 183 1.39 -0.03 1.07
CA MET A 183 0.67 1.23 0.82
C MET A 183 -0.84 1.09 1.05
N THR A 184 -1.47 0.14 0.36
CA THR A 184 -2.90 -0.15 0.50
C THR A 184 -3.24 -0.67 1.89
N ASP A 185 -2.42 -1.56 2.44
CA ASP A 185 -2.64 -2.11 3.79
C ASP A 185 -2.59 -1.03 4.87
N GLN A 186 -1.59 -0.14 4.84
CA GLN A 186 -1.46 0.92 5.84
C GLN A 186 -2.53 2.01 5.67
N MET A 187 -2.88 2.39 4.44
CA MET A 187 -3.93 3.38 4.20
C MET A 187 -5.29 2.86 4.68
N LEU A 188 -5.74 1.72 4.15
CA LEU A 188 -7.13 1.27 4.29
C LEU A 188 -7.38 0.47 5.58
N ASN A 189 -6.45 -0.39 5.97
CA ASN A 189 -6.66 -1.37 7.05
C ASN A 189 -5.95 -0.95 8.35
N ASN A 190 -5.24 0.18 8.33
CA ASN A 190 -4.57 0.72 9.49
C ASN A 190 -5.04 2.15 9.77
N TYR A 191 -4.58 3.14 9.00
CA TYR A 191 -4.77 4.54 9.36
C TYR A 191 -6.22 5.02 9.24
N LEU A 192 -6.96 4.57 8.22
CA LEU A 192 -8.39 4.88 8.06
C LEU A 192 -9.33 3.92 8.84
N GLY A 193 -8.78 2.90 9.49
CA GLY A 193 -9.55 1.93 10.26
C GLY A 193 -10.05 2.51 11.59
N MET A 194 -11.29 2.21 11.97
CA MET A 194 -11.87 2.68 13.26
C MET A 194 -11.04 2.24 14.47
N ALA A 195 -10.40 1.07 14.41
CA ALA A 195 -9.53 0.58 15.48
C ALA A 195 -8.29 1.47 15.73
N VAL A 196 -7.94 2.35 14.79
CA VAL A 196 -6.85 3.34 14.91
C VAL A 196 -7.41 4.75 15.07
N LEU A 197 -8.42 5.13 14.26
CA LEU A 197 -9.03 6.45 14.33
C LEU A 197 -9.71 6.69 15.68
N ASP A 198 -10.48 5.73 16.18
CA ASP A 198 -11.22 5.86 17.45
C ASP A 198 -10.43 5.29 18.65
N GLU A 199 -9.12 5.02 18.49
CA GLU A 199 -8.28 4.51 19.59
C GLU A 199 -8.18 5.53 20.73
N GLY A 200 -8.48 5.10 21.95
CA GLY A 200 -8.35 5.94 23.15
C GLY A 200 -9.27 7.16 23.10
N THR A 201 -8.67 8.36 23.18
CA THR A 201 -9.38 9.64 23.18
C THR A 201 -9.35 10.35 21.83
N ASN A 202 -8.77 9.75 20.78
CA ASN A 202 -8.54 10.40 19.48
C ASN A 202 -9.77 11.14 18.94
N ARG A 203 -10.95 10.50 19.01
CA ARG A 203 -12.21 11.10 18.55
C ARG A 203 -12.67 12.27 19.42
N SER A 204 -12.70 12.08 20.75
CA SER A 204 -13.10 13.16 21.65
C SER A 204 -12.11 14.31 21.64
N ASP A 205 -10.82 14.03 21.51
CA ASP A 205 -9.77 15.04 21.42
C ASP A 205 -9.94 15.83 20.13
N ASN A 206 -10.21 15.16 19.01
CA ASN A 206 -10.53 15.82 17.75
C ASN A 206 -11.78 16.70 17.82
N ASP A 207 -12.87 16.20 18.41
CA ASP A 207 -14.13 16.95 18.57
C ASP A 207 -13.98 18.18 19.50
N ASN A 208 -12.96 18.20 20.36
CA ASN A 208 -12.68 19.28 21.32
C ASN A 208 -11.40 20.07 20.99
N ASP A 209 -10.83 19.92 19.79
CA ASP A 209 -9.59 20.59 19.35
C ASP A 209 -8.38 20.38 20.29
N ILE A 210 -8.31 19.22 20.95
CA ILE A 210 -7.18 18.83 21.81
C ILE A 210 -6.07 18.26 20.92
N VAL A 211 -4.98 19.00 20.81
CA VAL A 211 -3.80 18.63 20.01
C VAL A 211 -2.85 17.71 20.75
N VAL A 212 -2.03 16.98 19.98
CA VAL A 212 -0.89 16.23 20.54
C VAL A 212 0.10 17.23 21.16
N GLU A 213 0.70 16.87 22.29
CA GLU A 213 1.66 17.75 22.99
C GLU A 213 2.83 18.12 22.05
N GLY A 214 3.05 19.43 21.87
CA GLY A 214 4.11 19.96 21.01
C GLY A 214 3.76 20.06 19.52
N GLU A 215 2.57 19.62 19.11
CA GLU A 215 2.14 19.59 17.72
C GLU A 215 0.98 20.56 17.46
N SER A 216 0.78 20.90 16.18
CA SER A 216 -0.33 21.73 15.73
C SER A 216 -1.61 20.93 15.46
N TYR A 217 -1.54 19.60 15.43
CA TYR A 217 -2.62 18.71 15.01
C TYR A 217 -3.14 17.83 16.15
N THR A 218 -4.39 17.37 16.01
CA THR A 218 -4.94 16.28 16.83
C THR A 218 -4.38 14.94 16.37
N MET A 219 -4.44 13.92 17.23
CA MET A 219 -3.95 12.59 16.84
C MET A 219 -4.72 12.05 15.63
N MET A 220 -6.02 12.32 15.55
CA MET A 220 -6.87 11.85 14.45
C MET A 220 -6.53 12.54 13.12
N GLU A 221 -6.29 13.87 13.14
CA GLU A 221 -5.78 14.62 11.97
C GLU A 221 -4.49 13.98 11.43
N HIS A 222 -3.52 13.70 12.32
CA HIS A 222 -2.26 13.06 11.93
C HIS A 222 -2.45 11.65 11.35
N LYS A 223 -3.41 10.85 11.84
CA LYS A 223 -3.69 9.53 11.25
C LYS A 223 -4.28 9.66 9.85
N TRP A 224 -5.14 10.64 9.59
CA TRP A 224 -5.66 10.86 8.23
C TRP A 224 -4.56 11.30 7.27
N ASP A 225 -3.63 12.14 7.72
CA ASP A 225 -2.52 12.59 6.89
C ASP A 225 -1.51 11.47 6.58
N GLU A 226 -1.25 10.57 7.55
CA GLU A 226 -0.35 9.42 7.33
C GLU A 226 -0.94 8.32 6.42
N ALA A 227 -2.25 8.34 6.14
CA ALA A 227 -2.94 7.35 5.31
C ALA A 227 -2.60 7.50 3.82
#